data_AF-A0A536W619-F1
#
_entry.id   AF-A0A536W619-F1
#
_cell.length_a   1.000
_cell.length_b   1.000
_cell.length_c   1.000
_cell.angle_alpha   90.00
_cell.angle_beta   90.00
_cell.angle_gamma   90.00
#
_symmetry.space_group_name_H-M   'P 1'
#
loop_
_entity.id
_entity.type
_entity.pdbx_description
1 polymer ?
#
loop_
_entity_poly.entity_id
_entity_poly.type
_entity_poly.pdbx_seq_one_letter_code
_entity_poly.pdbx_strand_id
1 'polypeptide(L)'
;MDPEKIKVRVTETGQTLDVVVYSKRADRIEIVLGEGIHNVKCELTPTRMGLSYAGSVRGRELVYERSREQVQADIDKLNPALREPRRR
;
A
#
# COMPACT_ATOMS: atom_id res chain seq x y z
N MET A 1 11.57 -12.23 9.34
CA MET A 1 10.37 -11.55 8.80
C MET A 1 10.88 -10.36 8.02
N ASP A 2 10.92 -10.50 6.70
CA ASP A 2 11.37 -9.45 5.81
C ASP A 2 10.20 -8.46 5.59
N PRO A 3 10.42 -7.15 5.75
CA PRO A 3 9.37 -6.18 5.51
C PRO A 3 8.95 -6.20 4.03
N GLU A 4 7.66 -6.30 3.77
CA GLU A 4 7.13 -6.18 2.41
C GLU A 4 7.42 -4.77 1.88
N LYS A 5 7.99 -4.69 0.67
CA LYS A 5 8.28 -3.42 -0.01
C LYS A 5 7.49 -3.32 -1.30
N ILE A 6 6.95 -2.14 -1.56
CA ILE A 6 6.25 -1.83 -2.82
C ILE A 6 6.86 -0.59 -3.46
N LYS A 7 6.75 -0.51 -4.79
CA LYS A 7 7.18 0.66 -5.56
C LYS A 7 6.03 1.62 -5.76
N VAL A 8 6.16 2.83 -5.26
CA VAL A 8 5.22 3.94 -5.48
C VAL A 8 5.85 4.98 -6.40
N ARG A 9 5.05 5.63 -7.23
CA ARG A 9 5.48 6.73 -8.10
C ARG A 9 5.07 8.07 -7.47
N VAL A 10 6.01 8.98 -7.33
CA VAL A 10 5.74 10.39 -7.01
C VAL A 10 5.17 11.05 -8.26
N THR A 11 3.95 11.60 -8.21
CA THR A 11 3.33 12.17 -9.40
C THR A 11 3.96 13.48 -9.84
N GLU A 12 4.44 14.28 -8.89
CA GLU A 12 5.12 15.56 -9.14
C GLU A 12 6.44 15.39 -9.91
N THR A 13 7.29 14.43 -9.52
CA THR A 13 8.62 14.26 -10.10
C THR A 13 8.73 13.08 -11.06
N GLY A 14 7.71 12.21 -11.11
CA GLY A 14 7.74 10.94 -11.85
C GLY A 14 8.68 9.88 -11.26
N GLN A 15 9.39 10.18 -10.16
CA GLN A 15 10.32 9.26 -9.54
C GLN A 15 9.60 8.10 -8.88
N THR A 16 10.22 6.92 -8.90
CA THR A 16 9.73 5.75 -8.18
C THR A 16 10.51 5.57 -6.89
N LEU A 17 9.81 5.18 -5.82
CA LEU A 17 10.35 4.98 -4.48
C LEU A 17 9.92 3.61 -3.97
N ASP A 18 10.86 2.87 -3.39
CA ASP A 18 10.57 1.66 -2.64
C ASP A 18 10.19 2.05 -1.20
N VAL A 19 8.98 1.67 -0.79
CA VAL A 19 8.41 1.97 0.53
C VAL A 19 8.02 0.68 1.23
N VAL A 20 8.06 0.69 2.56
CA VAL A 20 7.70 -0.48 3.36
C VAL A 20 6.19 -0.50 3.60
N VAL A 21 5.55 -1.64 3.41
CA VAL A 21 4.14 -1.86 3.74
C VAL A 21 4.03 -2.18 5.23
N TYR A 22 3.27 -1.36 5.95
CA TYR A 22 2.93 -1.59 7.35
C TYR A 22 1.67 -2.43 7.50
N SER A 23 0.65 -2.15 6.67
CA SER A 23 -0.65 -2.83 6.69
C SER A 23 -1.24 -2.82 5.29
N LYS A 24 -1.81 -3.95 4.86
CA LYS A 24 -2.32 -4.13 3.49
C LYS A 24 -3.77 -4.58 3.54
N ARG A 25 -4.66 -3.73 3.02
CA ARG A 25 -6.09 -4.04 2.81
C ARG A 25 -6.52 -3.55 1.43
N ALA A 26 -7.58 -4.12 0.88
CA ALA A 26 -8.07 -3.72 -0.42
C ALA A 26 -8.68 -2.31 -0.42
N ASP A 27 -9.19 -1.82 0.70
CA ASP A 27 -9.71 -0.46 0.85
C ASP A 27 -8.64 0.57 1.27
N ARG A 28 -7.52 0.11 1.85
CA ARG A 28 -6.47 0.98 2.39
C ARG A 28 -5.15 0.24 2.53
N ILE A 29 -4.07 0.84 2.05
CA ILE A 29 -2.71 0.35 2.27
C ILE A 29 -1.95 1.38 3.10
N GLU A 30 -1.42 0.97 4.24
CA GLU A 30 -0.56 1.83 5.07
C GLU A 30 0.89 1.53 4.73
N ILE A 31 1.63 2.56 4.34
CA ILE A 31 3.04 2.49 4.02
C ILE A 31 3.86 3.32 4.99
N VAL A 32 5.15 3.01 5.08
CA VAL A 32 6.14 3.73 5.87
C VAL A 32 7.26 4.19 4.94
N LEU A 33 7.50 5.50 4.94
CA LEU A 33 8.63 6.13 4.26
C LEU A 33 9.72 6.49 5.26
N GLY A 34 10.97 6.19 4.91
CA GLY A 34 12.14 6.46 5.74
C GLY A 34 12.55 5.29 6.64
N GLU A 35 13.79 5.35 7.12
CA GLU A 35 14.38 4.34 8.01
C GLU A 35 14.63 4.94 9.41
N GLY A 36 14.44 4.14 10.45
CA GLY A 36 14.69 4.55 11.85
C GLY A 36 13.61 5.46 12.46
N ILE A 37 14.05 6.42 13.29
CA ILE A 37 13.17 7.31 14.08
C ILE A 37 12.44 8.38 13.23
N HIS A 38 12.92 8.65 12.02
CA HIS A 38 12.33 9.63 11.10
C HIS A 38 11.46 8.94 10.06
N ASN A 39 10.64 8.00 10.50
CA ASN A 39 9.68 7.33 9.64
C ASN A 39 8.38 8.14 9.56
N VAL A 40 7.71 8.07 8.41
CA VAL A 40 6.42 8.71 8.20
C VAL A 40 5.45 7.67 7.67
N LYS A 41 4.33 7.50 8.37
CA LYS A 41 3.21 6.69 7.89
C LYS A 41 2.41 7.49 6.87
N CYS A 42 2.03 6.83 5.79
CA CYS A 42 1.15 7.38 4.76
C CYS A 42 0.10 6.34 4.40
N GLU A 43 -1.13 6.80 4.19
CA GLU A 43 -2.26 5.96 3.81
C GLU A 43 -2.49 6.12 2.31
N LEU A 44 -2.49 5.00 1.59
CA LEU A 44 -2.87 4.94 0.19
C LEU A 44 -4.29 4.40 0.08
N THR A 45 -5.16 5.18 -0.54
CA THR A 45 -6.57 4.81 -0.80
C THR A 45 -6.77 4.51 -2.28
N PRO A 46 -7.61 3.53 -2.64
CA PRO A 46 -7.89 3.22 -4.03
C PRO A 46 -8.51 4.44 -4.72
N THR A 47 -8.06 4.72 -5.94
CA THR A 47 -8.65 5.76 -6.78
C THR A 47 -10.09 5.38 -7.15
N ARG A 48 -10.87 6.35 -7.62
CA ARG A 48 -12.29 6.15 -7.97
C ARG A 48 -12.53 4.98 -8.93
N MET A 49 -11.59 4.71 -9.83
CA MET A 49 -11.67 3.57 -10.78
C MET A 49 -11.12 2.27 -10.20
N GLY A 50 -10.48 2.29 -9.03
CA GLY A 50 -9.90 1.11 -8.37
C GLY A 50 -8.68 0.54 -9.10
N LEU A 51 -8.07 1.29 -10.02
CA LEU A 51 -6.94 0.84 -10.84
C LEU A 51 -5.58 1.15 -10.21
N SER A 52 -5.55 2.02 -9.22
CA SER A 52 -4.36 2.47 -8.51
C SER A 52 -4.73 2.89 -7.09
N TYR A 53 -3.73 3.03 -6.22
CA TYR A 53 -3.90 3.65 -4.90
C TYR A 53 -3.12 4.95 -4.86
N ALA A 54 -3.71 6.00 -4.29
CA ALA A 54 -3.09 7.30 -4.14
C ALA A 54 -3.08 7.73 -2.66
N GLY A 55 -2.03 8.42 -2.26
CA GLY A 55 -1.93 9.05 -0.95
C GLY A 55 -0.97 10.23 -0.99
N SER A 56 -0.98 11.04 0.07
CA SER A 56 -0.12 12.23 0.16
C SER A 56 0.77 12.15 1.39
N VAL A 57 2.06 12.43 1.21
CA VAL A 57 3.04 12.52 2.30
C VAL A 57 3.82 13.81 2.16
N ARG A 58 3.82 14.64 3.21
CA ARG A 58 4.53 15.94 3.24
C ARG A 58 4.26 16.82 2.01
N GLY A 59 3.02 16.81 1.50
CA GLY A 59 2.61 17.59 0.33
C GLY A 59 2.94 16.97 -1.03
N ARG A 60 3.51 15.75 -1.07
CA ARG A 60 3.78 15.01 -2.31
C ARG A 60 2.78 13.88 -2.47
N GLU A 61 2.17 13.80 -3.63
CA GLU A 61 1.28 12.68 -3.98
C GLU A 61 2.09 11.48 -4.48
N LEU A 62 1.74 10.32 -3.93
CA LEU A 62 2.29 9.01 -4.22
C LEU A 62 1.20 8.14 -4.82
N VAL A 63 1.52 7.48 -5.94
CA VAL A 63 0.62 6.55 -6.62
C VAL A 63 1.24 5.17 -6.69
N TYR A 64 0.52 4.19 -6.18
CA TYR A 64 0.80 2.78 -6.37
C TYR A 64 -0.04 2.26 -7.54
N GLU A 65 0.62 1.90 -8.64
CA GLU A 65 -0.03 1.44 -9.88
C GLU A 65 -0.42 -0.04 -9.80
N ARG A 66 -1.32 -0.36 -8.87
CA ARG A 66 -1.95 -1.66 -8.73
C ARG A 66 -3.45 -1.52 -8.52
N SER A 67 -4.18 -2.38 -9.21
CA SER A 67 -5.62 -2.43 -9.11
C SER A 67 -6.05 -3.09 -7.80
N ARG A 68 -7.22 -2.70 -7.29
CA ARG A 68 -7.82 -3.27 -6.08
C ARG A 68 -7.91 -4.79 -6.14
N GLU A 69 -8.30 -5.33 -7.29
CA GLU A 69 -8.42 -6.78 -7.50
C GLU A 69 -7.06 -7.50 -7.38
N GLN A 70 -5.99 -6.89 -7.89
CA GLN A 70 -4.64 -7.45 -7.78
C GLN A 70 -4.14 -7.41 -6.33
N VAL A 71 -4.40 -6.31 -5.62
CA VAL A 71 -4.06 -6.18 -4.18
C VAL A 71 -4.85 -7.19 -3.35
N GLN A 72 -6.14 -7.36 -3.62
CA GLN A 72 -6.98 -8.36 -2.94
C GLN A 72 -6.45 -9.78 -3.20
N ALA A 73 -6.18 -10.13 -4.46
CA ALA A 73 -5.63 -11.43 -4.80
C ALA A 73 -4.25 -11.69 -4.17
N ASP A 74 -3.43 -10.65 -3.99
CA ASP A 74 -2.15 -10.75 -3.30
C ASP A 74 -2.33 -10.99 -1.79
N ILE A 75 -3.27 -10.27 -1.16
CA ILE A 75 -3.68 -10.52 0.23
C ILE A 75 -4.18 -11.96 0.40
N ASP A 76 -5.02 -12.44 -0.50
CA ASP A 76 -5.58 -13.80 -0.47
C ASP A 76 -4.50 -14.89 -0.62
N LYS A 77 -3.43 -14.61 -1.38
CA LYS A 77 -2.27 -15.50 -1.52
C LYS A 77 -1.37 -15.49 -0.28
N LEU A 78 -1.11 -14.31 0.27
CA LEU A 78 -0.27 -14.14 1.47
C LEU A 78 -0.96 -14.65 2.73
N ASN A 79 -2.30 -14.72 2.74
CA ASN A 79 -3.06 -15.12 3.90
C ASN A 79 -4.21 -16.08 3.54
N PRO A 80 -3.93 -17.37 3.28
CA PRO A 80 -4.97 -18.38 3.11
C PRO A 80 -5.84 -18.58 4.37
N ALA A 81 -5.41 -18.09 5.53
CA ALA A 81 -6.14 -18.18 6.81
C ALA A 81 -7.23 -17.10 7.00
N LEU A 82 -7.40 -16.15 6.07
CA LEU A 82 -8.55 -15.22 6.08
C LEU A 82 -9.81 -15.79 5.42
N ARG A 83 -9.75 -17.02 4.88
CA ARG A 83 -10.94 -17.74 4.36
C ARG A 83 -11.90 -18.23 5.44
N GLU A 84 -11.52 -18.20 6.71
CA GLU A 84 -12.46 -18.51 7.78
C GLU A 84 -13.17 -17.24 8.26
N PRO A 85 -14.49 -17.06 7.99
CA PRO A 85 -15.26 -16.15 8.80
C PRO A 85 -15.11 -16.63 10.23
N ARG A 86 -14.58 -15.79 11.12
CA ARG A 86 -14.49 -16.09 12.55
C ARG A 86 -15.87 -16.54 13.03
N ARG A 87 -16.08 -17.86 13.13
CA ARG A 87 -17.22 -18.46 13.83
C ARG A 87 -17.03 -18.09 15.29
N ARG A 88 -17.91 -17.21 15.77
CA ARG A 88 -18.09 -16.94 17.18
C ARG A 88 -19.11 -17.93 17.74
#